data_AF-A0A937ERT7-F1
#
_entry.id   AF-A0A937ERT7-F1
#
_cell.length_a   1.000
_cell.length_b   1.000
_cell.length_c   1.000
_cell.angle_alpha   90.00
_cell.angle_beta   90.00
_cell.angle_gamma   90.00
#
_symmetry.space_group_name_H-M   'P 1'
#
loop_
_entity.id
_entity.type
_entity.pdbx_description
1 polymer ?
#
loop_
_entity_poly.entity_id
_entity_poly.type
_entity_poly.pdbx_seq_one_letter_code
_entity_poly.pdbx_strand_id
1 'polypeptide(L)'
;MPVDDNDPNDAFEVRFTEALHQAGSGFEPPRQDLAARGEARGRRRAFRRQAAVLGGVTTVALIGVGGALMLPGGQAVGSHSSSTGASSPSVPPATSAATTSVSGDALVHTLEKLLPKGEFSDEEARGTGDPLPPFAKVVYDDGNGKAAVAVSFSRLRPGGQEARQTTECPDKVFIAFDTCRTTTLDDGSKLMILKGYEYPNSRSGTKLWTAEYVSRTGQHVSVQEWNAAAEKDAPVTRALPPLTAEQLSQLATARQWRTALDAVLVPPAAADPSPARGVPGGSVSSTLVSLLPKGVRVVSKSSADAGFGYAVLDDGKGASLVQVNVQGDQSDVENELFGAGTKTLPNGMKVVTHQRPGEKGGEGVVWWTVDTIRPDGYRVVISAFNSGAQNTAATRSTPALTMQQLETIATNAKWYARH
;
A
#
# COMPACT_ATOMS: atom_id res chain seq x y z
N MET A 1 2.75 -43.50 -54.12
CA MET A 1 3.06 -43.80 -52.71
C MET A 1 3.27 -42.46 -52.02
N PRO A 2 2.42 -42.04 -51.07
CA PRO A 2 2.73 -40.86 -50.27
C PRO A 2 3.81 -41.24 -49.26
N VAL A 3 4.82 -40.40 -49.16
CA VAL A 3 5.89 -40.50 -48.17
C VAL A 3 5.34 -39.83 -46.92
N ASP A 4 5.16 -40.62 -45.86
CA ASP A 4 4.91 -40.10 -44.52
C ASP A 4 6.18 -39.38 -44.06
N ASP A 5 6.22 -38.05 -44.21
CA ASP A 5 7.13 -37.17 -43.49
C ASP A 5 6.67 -37.10 -42.03
N ASN A 6 6.96 -38.15 -41.27
CA ASN A 6 6.97 -38.06 -39.81
C ASN A 6 8.23 -37.27 -39.43
N ASP A 7 8.09 -35.94 -39.35
CA ASP A 7 9.11 -35.08 -38.75
C ASP A 7 9.34 -35.57 -37.30
N PRO A 8 10.55 -36.04 -36.95
CA PRO A 8 10.84 -36.48 -35.59
C PRO A 8 10.68 -35.36 -34.56
N ASN A 9 10.71 -34.07 -34.96
CA ASN A 9 10.38 -32.96 -34.08
C ASN A 9 8.88 -32.89 -33.77
N ASP A 10 7.98 -33.14 -34.72
CA ASP A 10 6.53 -33.15 -34.44
C ASP A 10 6.16 -34.31 -33.51
N ALA A 11 6.78 -35.48 -33.70
CA ALA A 11 6.58 -36.61 -32.80
C ALA A 11 7.13 -36.34 -31.39
N PHE A 12 8.23 -35.58 -31.26
CA PHE A 12 8.76 -35.15 -29.97
C PHE A 12 7.85 -34.11 -29.31
N GLU A 13 7.44 -33.07 -30.02
CA GLU A 13 6.58 -32.00 -29.50
C GLU A 13 5.21 -32.53 -29.09
N VAL A 14 4.61 -33.43 -29.88
CA VAL A 14 3.36 -34.10 -29.52
C VAL A 14 3.54 -34.96 -28.27
N ARG A 15 4.59 -35.79 -28.20
CA ARG A 15 4.85 -36.63 -27.02
C ARG A 15 5.21 -35.79 -25.78
N PHE A 16 5.88 -34.67 -25.96
CA PHE A 16 6.23 -33.73 -24.89
C PHE A 16 4.98 -33.01 -24.37
N THR A 17 4.10 -32.59 -25.26
CA THR A 17 2.83 -31.93 -24.90
C THR A 17 1.87 -32.92 -24.24
N GLU A 18 1.79 -34.17 -24.74
CA GLU A 18 1.03 -35.26 -24.15
C GLU A 18 1.58 -35.60 -22.75
N ALA A 19 2.91 -35.68 -22.60
CA ALA A 19 3.55 -35.94 -21.31
C ALA A 19 3.33 -34.78 -20.31
N LEU A 20 3.33 -33.52 -20.77
CA LEU A 20 2.96 -32.36 -19.95
C LEU A 20 1.49 -32.39 -19.55
N HIS A 21 0.59 -32.76 -20.47
CA HIS A 21 -0.84 -32.85 -20.19
C HIS A 21 -1.17 -34.01 -19.25
N GLN A 22 -0.48 -35.14 -19.39
CA GLN A 22 -0.59 -36.29 -18.49
C GLN A 22 0.02 -36.00 -17.11
N ALA A 23 1.16 -35.30 -17.06
CA ALA A 23 1.77 -34.85 -15.81
C ALA A 23 0.90 -33.79 -15.11
N GLY A 24 0.22 -32.92 -15.86
CA GLY A 24 -0.68 -31.89 -15.34
C GLY A 24 -2.03 -32.44 -14.88
N SER A 25 -2.60 -33.42 -15.59
CA SER A 25 -3.88 -34.05 -15.24
C SER A 25 -3.77 -35.03 -14.06
N GLY A 26 -2.60 -35.65 -13.86
CA GLY A 26 -2.28 -36.44 -12.66
C GLY A 26 -1.81 -35.61 -11.46
N PHE A 27 -1.61 -34.30 -11.63
CA PHE A 27 -1.23 -33.41 -10.54
C PHE A 27 -2.48 -33.01 -9.75
N GLU A 28 -2.82 -33.82 -8.75
CA GLU A 28 -3.69 -33.38 -7.66
C GLU A 28 -2.80 -32.75 -6.58
N PRO A 29 -2.61 -31.41 -6.59
CA PRO A 29 -1.84 -30.81 -5.54
C PRO A 29 -2.55 -31.06 -4.22
N PRO A 30 -1.84 -31.40 -3.14
CA PRO A 30 -2.41 -31.32 -1.80
C PRO A 30 -2.83 -29.87 -1.58
N ARG A 31 -4.10 -29.55 -1.86
CA ARG A 31 -4.60 -28.17 -1.96
C ARG A 31 -4.39 -27.41 -0.65
N GLN A 32 -4.42 -28.12 0.47
CA GLN A 32 -4.13 -27.58 1.80
C GLN A 32 -2.63 -27.35 2.04
N ASP A 33 -1.73 -28.20 1.51
CA ASP A 33 -0.27 -28.04 1.66
C ASP A 33 0.27 -26.99 0.67
N LEU A 34 -0.30 -26.87 -0.53
CA LEU A 34 0.00 -25.75 -1.44
C LEU A 34 -0.56 -24.42 -0.95
N ALA A 35 -1.76 -24.40 -0.36
CA ALA A 35 -2.28 -23.21 0.28
C ALA A 35 -1.43 -22.82 1.50
N ALA A 36 -1.05 -23.77 2.37
CA ALA A 36 -0.20 -23.51 3.53
C ALA A 36 1.23 -23.09 3.14
N ARG A 37 1.85 -23.73 2.13
CA ARG A 37 3.17 -23.34 1.63
C ARG A 37 3.14 -22.06 0.80
N GLY A 38 2.06 -21.83 0.06
CA GLY A 38 1.77 -20.59 -0.67
C GLY A 38 1.54 -19.43 0.29
N GLU A 39 0.83 -19.66 1.39
CA GLU A 39 0.63 -18.72 2.48
C GLU A 39 1.93 -18.50 3.26
N ALA A 40 2.72 -19.54 3.55
CA ALA A 40 4.02 -19.38 4.21
C ALA A 40 5.05 -18.65 3.32
N ARG A 41 5.07 -18.92 2.01
CA ARG A 41 5.91 -18.24 1.02
C ARG A 41 5.39 -16.82 0.73
N GLY A 42 4.07 -16.62 0.76
CA GLY A 42 3.39 -15.33 0.66
C GLY A 42 3.66 -14.45 1.88
N ARG A 43 3.54 -15.01 3.09
CA ARG A 43 3.95 -14.40 4.37
C ARG A 43 5.44 -14.04 4.32
N ARG A 44 6.34 -14.96 3.93
CA ARG A 44 7.79 -14.66 3.75
C ARG A 44 8.06 -13.55 2.72
N ARG A 45 7.31 -13.49 1.62
CA ARG A 45 7.48 -12.45 0.59
C ARG A 45 6.86 -11.12 1.01
N ALA A 46 5.79 -11.13 1.79
CA ALA A 46 5.21 -9.96 2.44
C ALA A 46 6.14 -9.40 3.53
N PHE A 47 6.72 -10.25 4.38
CA PHE A 47 7.78 -9.88 5.34
C PHE A 47 9.01 -9.28 4.62
N ARG A 48 9.43 -9.85 3.47
CA ARG A 48 10.52 -9.28 2.65
C ARG A 48 10.17 -7.97 1.95
N ARG A 49 8.90 -7.75 1.58
CA ARG A 49 8.43 -6.45 1.04
C ARG A 49 8.32 -5.40 2.14
N GLN A 50 7.90 -5.79 3.34
CA GLN A 50 7.86 -4.92 4.53
C GLN A 50 9.26 -4.56 5.06
N ALA A 51 10.29 -5.34 4.75
CA ALA A 51 11.69 -4.98 4.97
C ALA A 51 12.28 -4.01 3.92
N ALA A 52 11.61 -3.79 2.78
CA ALA A 52 12.10 -2.98 1.66
C ALA A 52 11.29 -1.71 1.35
N VAL A 53 10.23 -1.44 2.11
CA VAL A 53 9.54 -0.15 2.34
C VAL A 53 8.29 -0.47 3.17
N LEU A 54 8.06 0.26 4.26
CA LEU A 54 6.94 0.16 5.22
C LEU A 54 7.05 -0.98 6.26
N GLY A 55 7.60 -0.64 7.43
CA GLY A 55 7.48 -1.46 8.64
C GLY A 55 6.08 -1.31 9.27
N GLY A 56 5.42 -2.44 9.53
CA GLY A 56 4.10 -2.45 10.19
C GLY A 56 3.35 -3.81 10.20
N VAL A 57 3.96 -4.83 10.81
CA VAL A 57 3.41 -5.91 11.68
C VAL A 57 2.19 -6.77 11.26
N THR A 58 2.37 -8.11 11.31
CA THR A 58 1.50 -9.06 12.07
C THR A 58 2.38 -10.25 12.52
N THR A 59 2.28 -10.78 13.75
CA THR A 59 1.29 -11.83 14.05
C THR A 59 0.93 -12.02 15.54
N VAL A 60 -0.32 -12.45 15.69
CA VAL A 60 -1.01 -13.00 16.86
C VAL A 60 -0.39 -14.33 17.33
N ALA A 61 -0.47 -14.63 18.63
CA ALA A 61 -0.61 -16.00 19.12
C ALA A 61 -1.49 -16.10 20.39
N LEU A 62 -2.35 -17.12 20.35
CA LEU A 62 -3.42 -17.55 21.28
C LEU A 62 -2.90 -18.33 22.51
N ILE A 63 -3.82 -18.53 23.50
CA ILE A 63 -4.11 -19.70 24.39
C ILE A 63 -4.55 -19.15 25.77
N GLY A 64 -5.56 -19.60 26.53
CA GLY A 64 -6.56 -20.69 26.57
C GLY A 64 -7.62 -20.25 27.63
N VAL A 65 -8.78 -20.85 27.92
CA VAL A 65 -9.13 -22.22 28.34
C VAL A 65 -10.67 -22.25 28.44
N GLY A 66 -11.29 -23.40 28.13
CA GLY A 66 -12.75 -23.56 28.02
C GLY A 66 -13.54 -23.67 29.33
N GLY A 67 -14.86 -23.68 29.17
CA GLY A 67 -15.85 -24.02 30.20
C GLY A 67 -17.06 -24.66 29.53
N ALA A 68 -17.18 -25.98 29.66
CA ALA A 68 -18.29 -26.79 29.17
C ALA A 68 -19.40 -26.92 30.25
N LEU A 69 -20.66 -26.89 29.81
CA LEU A 69 -21.83 -27.46 30.50
C LEU A 69 -22.60 -28.25 29.40
N MET A 70 -22.57 -29.59 29.36
CA MET A 70 -23.48 -30.56 30.05
C MET A 70 -24.96 -30.23 29.73
N LEU A 71 -25.81 -31.03 29.05
CA LEU A 71 -26.12 -32.49 28.96
C LEU A 71 -27.16 -32.70 27.78
N PRO A 72 -27.85 -33.85 27.57
CA PRO A 72 -27.36 -35.16 27.11
C PRO A 72 -28.27 -35.85 26.03
N GLY A 73 -27.81 -36.99 25.51
CA GLY A 73 -28.66 -38.10 24.99
C GLY A 73 -28.80 -38.16 23.47
N GLY A 74 -28.64 -39.29 22.78
CA GLY A 74 -28.41 -40.67 23.18
C GLY A 74 -28.15 -41.50 21.90
N GLN A 75 -27.42 -42.61 22.05
CA GLN A 75 -27.07 -43.54 20.98
C GLN A 75 -28.30 -44.30 20.47
N ALA A 76 -28.35 -44.59 19.17
CA ALA A 76 -28.96 -45.81 18.67
C ALA A 76 -28.33 -46.26 17.34
N VAL A 77 -28.02 -47.55 17.33
CA VAL A 77 -27.44 -48.42 16.30
C VAL A 77 -28.33 -48.51 15.05
N GLY A 78 -27.73 -48.73 13.88
CA GLY A 78 -28.45 -49.38 12.78
C GLY A 78 -28.04 -48.95 11.38
N SER A 79 -26.96 -49.52 10.85
CA SER A 79 -26.77 -49.61 9.41
C SER A 79 -27.82 -50.56 8.84
N HIS A 80 -28.62 -50.12 7.86
CA HIS A 80 -29.04 -50.89 6.68
C HIS A 80 -29.92 -50.03 5.74
N SER A 81 -29.69 -50.23 4.44
CA SER A 81 -30.63 -50.04 3.32
C SER A 81 -30.76 -48.64 2.70
N SER A 82 -30.04 -48.48 1.59
CA SER A 82 -30.53 -48.02 0.27
C SER A 82 -31.99 -47.56 0.15
N SER A 83 -32.24 -46.39 -0.46
CA SER A 83 -33.05 -46.23 -1.69
C SER A 83 -33.37 -44.75 -2.02
N THR A 84 -33.22 -44.44 -3.31
CA THR A 84 -34.06 -43.61 -4.20
C THR A 84 -34.80 -42.38 -3.66
N GLY A 85 -34.63 -41.27 -4.38
CA GLY A 85 -35.15 -39.96 -4.02
C GLY A 85 -36.66 -39.76 -4.09
N ALA A 86 -37.07 -38.62 -3.53
CA ALA A 86 -38.30 -37.91 -3.83
C ALA A 86 -38.17 -36.46 -3.31
N SER A 87 -38.76 -35.55 -4.07
CA SER A 87 -38.77 -34.09 -3.94
C SER A 87 -39.02 -33.55 -2.53
N SER A 88 -38.36 -32.44 -2.19
CA SER A 88 -38.72 -31.60 -1.03
C SER A 88 -39.11 -30.18 -1.47
N PRO A 89 -39.97 -29.49 -0.70
CA PRO A 89 -40.75 -28.35 -1.16
C PRO A 89 -39.91 -27.07 -1.29
N SER A 90 -40.29 -26.24 -2.24
CA SER A 90 -39.77 -24.88 -2.41
C SER A 90 -40.04 -24.06 -1.14
N VAL A 91 -38.96 -23.70 -0.44
CA VAL A 91 -38.98 -22.66 0.58
C VAL A 91 -38.99 -21.32 -0.16
N PRO A 92 -39.98 -20.43 0.02
CA PRO A 92 -39.91 -19.12 -0.57
C PRO A 92 -38.69 -18.40 0.02
N PRO A 93 -37.84 -17.76 -0.78
CA PRO A 93 -36.73 -17.01 -0.24
C PRO A 93 -37.29 -15.94 0.68
N ALA A 94 -36.81 -15.94 1.93
CA ALA A 94 -36.98 -14.82 2.82
C ALA A 94 -36.53 -13.58 2.05
N THR A 95 -37.45 -12.63 1.86
CA THR A 95 -37.14 -11.32 1.30
C THR A 95 -36.17 -10.65 2.25
N SER A 96 -34.87 -10.88 2.06
CA SER A 96 -33.83 -10.02 2.60
C SER A 96 -34.23 -8.62 2.17
N ALA A 97 -34.51 -7.77 3.15
CA ALA A 97 -34.80 -6.36 2.92
C ALA A 97 -33.76 -5.85 1.92
N ALA A 98 -34.21 -5.50 0.71
CA ALA A 98 -33.33 -5.03 -0.34
C ALA A 98 -32.71 -3.72 0.15
N THR A 99 -31.52 -3.80 0.75
CA THR A 99 -30.61 -2.67 0.78
C THR A 99 -30.47 -2.25 -0.66
N THR A 100 -30.96 -1.06 -1.00
CA THR A 100 -31.01 -0.57 -2.38
C THR A 100 -29.58 -0.44 -2.88
N SER A 101 -29.08 -1.51 -3.51
CA SER A 101 -27.76 -1.55 -4.09
C SER A 101 -27.75 -0.68 -5.34
N VAL A 102 -26.69 0.10 -5.51
CA VAL A 102 -26.47 0.89 -6.72
C VAL A 102 -25.72 0.01 -7.71
N SER A 103 -26.23 -0.14 -8.93
CA SER A 103 -25.58 -0.92 -9.98
C SER A 103 -24.34 -0.21 -10.55
N GLY A 104 -23.43 -0.96 -11.17
CA GLY A 104 -22.27 -0.38 -11.87
C GLY A 104 -22.71 0.60 -12.97
N ASP A 105 -23.66 0.21 -13.80
CA ASP A 105 -24.20 1.06 -14.88
C ASP A 105 -24.79 2.38 -14.37
N ALA A 106 -25.43 2.36 -13.19
CA ALA A 106 -25.94 3.59 -12.57
C ALA A 106 -24.80 4.52 -12.12
N LEU A 107 -23.66 3.97 -11.69
CA LEU A 107 -22.46 4.74 -11.36
C LEU A 107 -21.80 5.33 -12.62
N VAL A 108 -21.69 4.55 -13.70
CA VAL A 108 -21.17 5.02 -15.01
C VAL A 108 -22.03 6.16 -15.55
N HIS A 109 -23.35 5.97 -15.61
CA HIS A 109 -24.26 7.01 -16.09
C HIS A 109 -24.20 8.29 -15.24
N THR A 110 -23.96 8.14 -13.93
CA THR A 110 -23.76 9.29 -13.04
C THR A 110 -22.44 10.00 -13.34
N LEU A 111 -21.36 9.24 -13.57
CA LEU A 111 -20.05 9.78 -13.95
C LEU A 111 -20.13 10.56 -15.25
N GLU A 112 -20.68 9.97 -16.32
CA GLU A 112 -20.84 10.60 -17.63
C GLU A 112 -21.62 11.92 -17.56
N LYS A 113 -22.69 11.96 -16.75
CA LYS A 113 -23.50 13.18 -16.54
C LYS A 113 -22.76 14.28 -15.78
N LEU A 114 -21.83 13.92 -14.91
CA LEU A 114 -21.04 14.86 -14.12
C LEU A 114 -19.82 15.37 -14.87
N LEU A 115 -19.34 14.61 -15.87
CA LEU A 115 -18.26 15.03 -16.72
C LEU A 115 -18.72 16.10 -17.73
N PRO A 116 -17.80 16.97 -18.19
CA PRO A 116 -18.09 17.90 -19.28
C PRO A 116 -18.48 17.17 -20.56
N LYS A 117 -19.02 17.90 -21.54
CA LYS A 117 -19.38 17.31 -22.85
C LYS A 117 -18.18 16.63 -23.50
N GLY A 118 -18.40 15.44 -24.05
CA GLY A 118 -17.43 14.66 -24.81
C GLY A 118 -18.00 13.30 -25.17
N GLU A 119 -17.17 12.45 -25.78
CA GLU A 119 -17.48 11.06 -26.09
C GLU A 119 -16.97 10.15 -24.96
N PHE A 120 -17.71 9.07 -24.71
CA PHE A 120 -17.37 8.07 -23.70
C PHE A 120 -17.20 6.70 -24.37
N SER A 121 -16.23 5.92 -23.89
CA SER A 121 -16.01 4.53 -24.29
C SER A 121 -15.38 3.71 -23.16
N ASP A 122 -15.25 2.40 -23.36
CA ASP A 122 -14.50 1.48 -22.50
C ASP A 122 -14.95 1.56 -21.02
N GLU A 123 -16.26 1.52 -20.81
CA GLU A 123 -16.87 1.65 -19.51
C GLU A 123 -16.61 0.41 -18.64
N GLU A 124 -16.13 0.65 -17.41
CA GLU A 124 -15.92 -0.39 -16.41
C GLU A 124 -16.54 0.06 -15.09
N ALA A 125 -17.28 -0.82 -14.42
CA ALA A 125 -17.85 -0.47 -13.13
C ALA A 125 -18.13 -1.68 -12.24
N ARG A 126 -18.24 -1.37 -10.94
CA ARG A 126 -18.69 -2.27 -9.90
C ARG A 126 -19.69 -1.54 -9.01
N GLY A 127 -20.88 -2.11 -8.86
CA GLY A 127 -21.93 -1.60 -7.98
C GLY A 127 -21.70 -1.92 -6.50
N THR A 128 -22.55 -1.37 -5.64
CA THR A 128 -22.43 -1.49 -4.17
C THR A 128 -22.91 -2.83 -3.61
N GLY A 129 -23.44 -3.72 -4.47
CA GLY A 129 -23.84 -5.08 -4.09
C GLY A 129 -22.68 -6.08 -4.08
N ASP A 130 -21.50 -5.68 -4.53
CA ASP A 130 -20.29 -6.50 -4.55
C ASP A 130 -19.51 -6.36 -3.22
N PRO A 131 -18.84 -7.42 -2.74
CA PRO A 131 -17.98 -7.34 -1.55
C PRO A 131 -16.76 -6.41 -1.71
N LEU A 132 -16.32 -6.12 -2.94
CA LEU A 132 -15.23 -5.18 -3.21
C LEU A 132 -15.74 -3.74 -3.33
N PRO A 133 -14.90 -2.73 -3.06
CA PRO A 133 -15.30 -1.32 -3.19
C PRO A 133 -15.87 -1.00 -4.58
N PRO A 134 -17.01 -0.28 -4.63
CA PRO A 134 -17.63 0.11 -5.88
C PRO A 134 -16.81 1.20 -6.59
N PHE A 135 -16.88 1.19 -7.92
CA PHE A 135 -16.21 2.17 -8.75
C PHE A 135 -16.93 2.30 -10.10
N ALA A 136 -16.65 3.39 -10.81
CA ALA A 136 -16.96 3.56 -12.22
C ALA A 136 -15.76 4.19 -12.92
N LYS A 137 -15.51 3.77 -14.15
CA LYS A 137 -14.42 4.25 -15.00
C LYS A 137 -14.94 4.35 -16.43
N VAL A 138 -14.52 5.41 -17.12
CA VAL A 138 -14.77 5.63 -18.54
C VAL A 138 -13.51 6.15 -19.21
N VAL A 139 -13.37 5.90 -20.50
CA VAL A 139 -12.50 6.68 -21.37
C VAL A 139 -13.29 7.85 -21.92
N TYR A 140 -12.81 9.06 -21.66
CA TYR A 140 -13.41 10.33 -22.03
C TYR A 140 -12.59 11.01 -23.13
N ASP A 141 -13.25 11.48 -24.19
CA ASP A 141 -12.63 12.27 -25.25
C ASP A 141 -13.42 13.57 -25.49
N ASP A 142 -12.78 14.70 -25.19
CA ASP A 142 -13.31 16.05 -25.41
C ASP A 142 -12.87 16.64 -26.77
N GLY A 143 -12.29 15.82 -27.64
CA GLY A 143 -11.69 16.22 -28.91
C GLY A 143 -10.20 16.58 -28.82
N ASN A 144 -9.61 16.57 -27.63
CA ASN A 144 -8.17 16.81 -27.41
C ASN A 144 -7.38 15.51 -27.14
N GLY A 145 -8.02 14.35 -27.28
CA GLY A 145 -7.44 13.04 -27.06
C GLY A 145 -8.02 12.33 -25.84
N LYS A 146 -8.11 11.00 -25.96
CA LYS A 146 -8.69 10.09 -24.96
C LYS A 146 -8.02 10.16 -23.59
N ALA A 147 -8.80 10.11 -22.53
CA ALA A 147 -8.34 10.12 -21.14
C ALA A 147 -9.18 9.17 -20.30
N ALA A 148 -8.55 8.33 -19.48
CA ALA A 148 -9.28 7.57 -18.48
C ALA A 148 -9.69 8.49 -17.32
N VAL A 149 -10.94 8.36 -16.86
CA VAL A 149 -11.44 8.96 -15.63
C VAL A 149 -12.11 7.87 -14.80
N ALA A 150 -11.70 7.73 -13.55
CA ALA A 150 -12.23 6.76 -12.61
C ALA A 150 -12.68 7.43 -11.32
N VAL A 151 -13.77 6.94 -10.74
CA VAL A 151 -14.25 7.29 -9.41
C VAL A 151 -14.47 6.01 -8.60
N SER A 152 -13.99 5.99 -7.37
CA SER A 152 -14.20 4.89 -6.43
C SER A 152 -14.71 5.37 -5.09
N PHE A 153 -15.43 4.50 -4.40
CA PHE A 153 -16.08 4.85 -3.13
C PHE A 153 -15.66 3.88 -2.04
N SER A 154 -15.34 4.43 -0.87
CA SER A 154 -15.08 3.64 0.33
C SER A 154 -15.58 4.34 1.58
N ARG A 155 -15.39 3.68 2.73
CA ARG A 155 -15.67 4.23 4.06
C ARG A 155 -14.39 4.19 4.88
N LEU A 156 -14.05 5.33 5.47
CA LEU A 156 -12.93 5.49 6.40
C LEU A 156 -13.47 5.75 7.80
N ARG A 157 -12.68 5.44 8.83
CA ARG A 157 -13.07 5.78 10.20
C ARG A 157 -13.07 7.31 10.39
N PRO A 158 -14.20 7.91 10.81
CA PRO A 158 -14.27 9.35 11.08
C PRO A 158 -13.18 9.79 12.07
N GLY A 159 -12.37 10.77 11.68
CA GLY A 159 -11.30 11.31 12.52
C GLY A 159 -10.12 10.37 12.79
N GLY A 160 -10.14 9.14 12.24
CA GLY A 160 -9.05 8.16 12.33
C GLY A 160 -7.81 8.57 11.55
N GLN A 161 -6.70 7.87 11.76
CA GLN A 161 -5.42 8.15 11.10
C GLN A 161 -5.53 8.04 9.57
N GLU A 162 -6.16 6.96 9.08
CA GLU A 162 -6.34 6.72 7.64
C GLU A 162 -7.09 7.87 6.96
N ALA A 163 -8.20 8.33 7.53
CA ALA A 163 -8.97 9.47 7.02
C ALA A 163 -8.14 10.76 6.91
N ARG A 164 -7.22 10.98 7.85
CA ARG A 164 -6.30 12.13 7.81
C ARG A 164 -5.27 11.95 6.70
N GLN A 165 -4.58 10.81 6.68
CA GLN A 165 -3.53 10.51 5.72
C GLN A 165 -4.02 10.51 4.27
N THR A 166 -5.22 9.99 4.01
CA THR A 166 -5.85 10.01 2.67
C THR A 166 -6.02 11.41 2.11
N THR A 167 -6.17 12.43 2.97
CA THR A 167 -6.37 13.82 2.54
C THR A 167 -5.18 14.72 2.85
N GLU A 168 -4.03 14.15 3.22
CA GLU A 168 -2.78 14.87 3.42
C GLU A 168 -1.93 14.81 2.15
N CYS A 169 -1.39 15.96 1.75
CA CYS A 169 -0.44 15.99 0.65
C CYS A 169 0.76 15.11 0.97
N PRO A 170 1.16 14.21 0.04
CA PRO A 170 2.33 13.39 0.25
C PRO A 170 3.59 14.27 0.31
N ASP A 171 4.65 13.70 0.87
CA ASP A 171 5.92 14.39 0.92
C ASP A 171 6.66 14.30 -0.42
N LYS A 172 7.19 15.44 -0.91
CA LYS A 172 7.96 15.50 -2.17
C LYS A 172 9.25 14.67 -2.12
N VAL A 173 9.74 14.33 -0.93
CA VAL A 173 10.89 13.42 -0.76
C VAL A 173 10.56 11.99 -1.22
N PHE A 174 9.29 11.58 -1.19
CA PHE A 174 8.87 10.22 -1.58
C PHE A 174 8.16 10.18 -2.93
N ILE A 175 7.36 11.20 -3.22
CA ILE A 175 6.52 11.24 -4.41
C ILE A 175 6.76 12.56 -5.12
N ALA A 176 7.27 12.48 -6.36
CA ALA A 176 7.36 13.66 -7.21
C ALA A 176 5.95 14.04 -7.67
N PHE A 177 5.55 15.29 -7.43
CA PHE A 177 4.29 15.84 -7.91
C PHE A 177 4.45 17.32 -8.27
N ASP A 178 3.60 17.76 -9.21
CA ASP A 178 3.57 19.13 -9.72
C ASP A 178 2.97 20.03 -8.62
N THR A 179 1.73 19.78 -8.22
CA THR A 179 1.03 20.53 -7.16
C THR A 179 0.20 19.61 -6.28
N CYS A 180 0.06 19.98 -5.00
CA CYS A 180 -0.88 19.33 -4.10
C CYS A 180 -1.49 20.37 -3.17
N ARG A 181 -2.80 20.26 -2.94
CA ARG A 181 -3.51 21.13 -2.00
C ARG A 181 -4.57 20.34 -1.25
N THR A 182 -4.51 20.41 0.08
CA THR A 182 -5.60 19.99 0.97
C THR A 182 -6.43 21.21 1.37
N THR A 183 -7.75 21.11 1.24
CA THR A 183 -8.71 22.14 1.63
C THR A 183 -9.71 21.56 2.62
N THR A 184 -10.11 22.35 3.61
CA THR A 184 -11.27 22.03 4.47
C THR A 184 -12.47 22.75 3.89
N LEU A 185 -13.53 22.02 3.56
CA LEU A 185 -14.75 22.61 3.02
C LEU A 185 -15.63 23.16 4.16
N ASP A 186 -16.65 23.94 3.82
CA ASP A 186 -17.53 24.62 4.80
C ASP A 186 -18.26 23.66 5.74
N ASP A 187 -18.54 22.44 5.27
CA ASP A 187 -19.16 21.38 6.08
C ASP A 187 -18.15 20.62 6.96
N GLY A 188 -16.87 21.02 6.95
CA GLY A 188 -15.76 20.42 7.68
C GLY A 188 -15.21 19.13 7.08
N SER A 189 -15.65 18.73 5.88
CA SER A 189 -15.00 17.69 5.08
C SER A 189 -13.62 18.13 4.60
N LYS A 190 -12.81 17.17 4.16
CA LYS A 190 -11.47 17.39 3.62
C LYS A 190 -11.45 16.99 2.16
N LEU A 191 -10.81 17.82 1.33
CA LEU A 191 -10.56 17.55 -0.08
C LEU A 191 -9.07 17.75 -0.36
N MET A 192 -8.39 16.73 -0.83
CA MET A 192 -7.03 16.83 -1.36
C MET A 192 -7.07 16.71 -2.88
N ILE A 193 -6.42 17.63 -3.59
CA ILE A 193 -6.16 17.49 -5.01
C ILE A 193 -4.65 17.40 -5.22
N LEU A 194 -4.21 16.31 -5.85
CA LEU A 194 -2.82 16.03 -6.19
C LEU A 194 -2.68 15.96 -7.72
N LYS A 195 -1.76 16.74 -8.27
CA LYS A 195 -1.40 16.70 -9.70
C LYS A 195 0.01 16.19 -9.83
N GLY A 196 0.20 15.02 -10.46
CA GLY A 196 1.51 14.43 -10.62
C GLY A 196 1.55 13.40 -11.76
N TYR A 197 2.17 12.26 -11.47
CA TYR A 197 2.48 11.21 -12.44
C TYR A 197 2.03 9.86 -11.91
N GLU A 198 1.68 8.97 -12.82
CA GLU A 198 1.33 7.58 -12.54
C GLU A 198 2.44 6.86 -11.77
N TYR A 199 3.70 7.09 -12.19
CA TYR A 199 4.86 6.56 -11.52
C TYR A 199 5.58 7.68 -10.75
N PRO A 200 6.01 7.45 -9.50
CA PRO A 200 6.74 8.45 -8.71
C PRO A 200 8.05 8.96 -9.33
N ASN A 201 8.62 8.23 -10.29
CA ASN A 201 9.81 8.63 -11.05
C ASN A 201 9.49 9.19 -12.45
N SER A 202 8.21 9.41 -12.77
CA SER A 202 7.72 9.97 -14.04
C SER A 202 8.16 9.24 -15.31
N ARG A 203 8.60 7.97 -15.21
CA ARG A 203 9.29 7.24 -16.28
C ARG A 203 8.52 7.08 -17.60
N SER A 204 7.19 7.07 -17.56
CA SER A 204 6.34 6.89 -18.75
C SER A 204 5.83 8.21 -19.33
N GLY A 205 6.01 9.34 -18.63
CA GLY A 205 5.35 10.60 -18.97
C GLY A 205 3.84 10.63 -18.70
N THR A 206 3.23 9.51 -18.29
CA THR A 206 1.81 9.42 -17.93
C THR A 206 1.54 10.26 -16.68
N LYS A 207 0.69 11.27 -16.83
CA LYS A 207 0.19 12.09 -15.72
C LYS A 207 -1.02 11.44 -15.09
N LEU A 208 -1.08 11.53 -13.76
CA LEU A 208 -2.20 11.11 -12.93
C LEU A 208 -2.57 12.27 -12.03
N TRP A 209 -3.81 12.77 -12.16
CA TRP A 209 -4.38 13.74 -11.23
C TRP A 209 -5.42 13.04 -10.37
N THR A 210 -5.39 13.33 -9.07
CA THR A 210 -6.20 12.65 -8.06
C THR A 210 -6.93 13.68 -7.21
N ALA A 211 -8.20 13.42 -6.90
CA ALA A 211 -8.96 14.13 -5.89
C ALA A 211 -9.50 13.15 -4.84
N GLU A 212 -9.08 13.34 -3.59
CA GLU A 212 -9.51 12.54 -2.44
C GLU A 212 -10.43 13.39 -1.55
N TYR A 213 -11.70 13.01 -1.47
CA TYR A 213 -12.70 13.66 -0.64
C TYR A 213 -13.07 12.76 0.55
N VAL A 214 -12.93 13.28 1.77
CA VAL A 214 -13.36 12.60 3.00
C VAL A 214 -14.34 13.47 3.77
N SER A 215 -15.57 12.97 3.94
CA SER A 215 -16.59 13.63 4.76
C SER A 215 -16.32 13.48 6.25
N ARG A 216 -16.97 14.31 7.07
CA ARG A 216 -16.92 14.18 8.55
C ARG A 216 -17.46 12.84 9.07
N THR A 217 -18.31 12.17 8.29
CA THR A 217 -18.88 10.86 8.61
C THR A 217 -18.07 9.71 8.00
N GLY A 218 -16.90 10.00 7.43
CA GLY A 218 -16.00 8.98 6.89
C GLY A 218 -16.41 8.44 5.53
N GLN A 219 -17.29 9.13 4.79
CA GLN A 219 -17.53 8.83 3.39
C GLN A 219 -16.31 9.25 2.58
N HIS A 220 -15.83 8.37 1.71
CA HIS A 220 -14.63 8.62 0.93
C HIS A 220 -14.92 8.46 -0.58
N VAL A 221 -14.53 9.47 -1.36
CA VAL A 221 -14.55 9.44 -2.83
C VAL A 221 -13.14 9.72 -3.32
N SER A 222 -12.59 8.78 -4.11
CA SER A 222 -11.33 8.94 -4.83
C SER A 222 -11.63 9.09 -6.31
N VAL A 223 -11.25 10.22 -6.90
CA VAL A 223 -11.31 10.47 -8.34
C VAL A 223 -9.89 10.44 -8.88
N GLN A 224 -9.68 9.71 -9.97
CA GLN A 224 -8.41 9.63 -10.68
C GLN A 224 -8.64 9.90 -12.17
N GLU A 225 -7.75 10.66 -12.78
CA GLU A 225 -7.74 10.89 -14.21
C GLU A 225 -6.33 10.83 -14.79
N TRP A 226 -6.24 10.32 -16.01
CA TRP A 226 -4.98 10.15 -16.73
C TRP A 226 -4.98 10.96 -18.03
N ASN A 227 -3.80 11.37 -18.48
CA ASN A 227 -3.62 11.96 -19.82
C ASN A 227 -3.45 10.90 -20.93
N ALA A 228 -3.94 9.69 -20.67
CA ALA A 228 -3.89 8.51 -21.52
C ALA A 228 -5.22 7.76 -21.37
N ALA A 229 -5.56 6.91 -22.35
CA ALA A 229 -6.79 6.12 -22.32
C ALA A 229 -6.81 5.02 -21.23
N ALA A 230 -5.68 4.77 -20.56
CA ALA A 230 -5.58 3.83 -19.44
C ALA A 230 -4.41 4.20 -18.51
N GLU A 231 -4.36 3.55 -17.35
CA GLU A 231 -3.28 3.66 -16.36
C GLU A 231 -1.93 3.09 -16.87
N LYS A 232 -0.89 3.18 -16.03
CA LYS A 232 0.44 2.59 -16.27
C LYS A 232 1.09 3.09 -17.56
N ASP A 233 1.60 2.15 -18.37
CA ASP A 233 2.42 2.41 -19.56
C ASP A 233 1.56 2.57 -20.83
N ALA A 234 0.26 2.83 -20.69
CA ALA A 234 -0.60 3.17 -21.81
C ALA A 234 -0.08 4.42 -22.54
N PRO A 235 -0.16 4.47 -23.88
CA PRO A 235 0.35 5.60 -24.64
C PRO A 235 -0.33 6.91 -24.22
N VAL A 236 0.49 7.93 -23.96
CA VAL A 236 0.02 9.29 -23.73
C VAL A 236 -0.65 9.82 -25.00
N THR A 237 -1.87 10.33 -24.85
CA THR A 237 -2.73 10.82 -25.93
C THR A 237 -2.91 12.34 -25.90
N ARG A 238 -2.67 12.96 -24.74
CA ARG A 238 -2.82 14.40 -24.51
C ARG A 238 -1.79 14.91 -23.49
N ALA A 239 -1.53 16.23 -23.49
CA ALA A 239 -0.49 16.81 -22.64
C ALA A 239 -0.83 16.74 -21.13
N LEU A 240 -2.08 16.99 -20.76
CA LEU A 240 -2.57 17.01 -19.38
C LEU A 240 -3.88 16.22 -19.26
N PRO A 241 -4.20 15.63 -18.10
CA PRO A 241 -5.53 15.10 -17.83
C PRO A 241 -6.63 16.16 -18.08
N PRO A 242 -7.83 15.72 -18.48
CA PRO A 242 -8.86 16.60 -19.05
C PRO A 242 -9.52 17.57 -18.06
N LEU A 243 -9.63 17.24 -16.77
CA LEU A 243 -10.38 18.03 -15.81
C LEU A 243 -9.52 19.10 -15.13
N THR A 244 -10.10 20.28 -14.93
CA THR A 244 -9.52 21.32 -14.07
C THR A 244 -9.56 20.92 -12.59
N ALA A 245 -8.83 21.64 -11.73
CA ALA A 245 -8.89 21.37 -10.29
C ALA A 245 -10.30 21.63 -9.73
N GLU A 246 -10.99 22.64 -10.28
CA GLU A 246 -12.37 22.98 -9.95
C GLU A 246 -13.33 21.86 -10.38
N GLN A 247 -13.16 21.29 -11.57
CA GLN A 247 -13.97 20.16 -12.05
C GLN A 247 -13.72 18.88 -11.25
N LEU A 248 -12.45 18.58 -10.90
CA LEU A 248 -12.12 17.48 -9.99
C LEU A 248 -12.79 17.65 -8.62
N SER A 249 -12.76 18.87 -8.07
CA SER A 249 -13.45 19.20 -6.82
C SER A 249 -14.95 18.96 -6.93
N GLN A 250 -15.59 19.42 -8.02
CA GLN A 250 -17.02 19.23 -8.25
C GLN A 250 -17.38 17.76 -8.39
N LEU A 251 -16.59 16.98 -9.13
CA LEU A 251 -16.81 15.55 -9.33
C LEU A 251 -16.65 14.77 -8.02
N ALA A 252 -15.60 15.02 -7.23
CA ALA A 252 -15.35 14.33 -5.96
C ALA A 252 -16.40 14.65 -4.89
N THR A 253 -16.99 15.86 -4.92
CA THR A 253 -17.97 16.34 -3.92
C THR A 253 -19.42 16.28 -4.41
N ALA A 254 -19.68 15.67 -5.58
CA ALA A 254 -21.00 15.64 -6.18
C ALA A 254 -22.02 14.92 -5.28
N ARG A 255 -23.16 15.58 -5.01
CA ARG A 255 -24.25 15.04 -4.17
C ARG A 255 -24.87 13.78 -4.77
N GLN A 256 -24.73 13.59 -6.08
CA GLN A 256 -25.19 12.45 -6.85
C GLN A 256 -24.56 11.13 -6.35
N TRP A 257 -23.38 11.19 -5.72
CA TRP A 257 -22.73 10.02 -5.13
C TRP A 257 -23.33 9.56 -3.80
N ARG A 258 -24.19 10.36 -3.17
CA ARG A 258 -24.68 10.09 -1.81
C ARG A 258 -25.31 8.71 -1.67
N THR A 259 -26.15 8.31 -2.63
CA THR A 259 -26.80 7.00 -2.61
C THR A 259 -25.78 5.85 -2.63
N ALA A 260 -24.73 5.97 -3.44
CA ALA A 260 -23.66 4.97 -3.49
C ALA A 260 -22.88 4.93 -2.16
N LEU A 261 -22.51 6.10 -1.63
CA LEU A 261 -21.77 6.22 -0.37
C LEU A 261 -22.54 5.72 0.86
N ASP A 262 -23.86 5.88 0.87
CA ASP A 262 -24.72 5.37 1.94
C ASP A 262 -24.87 3.85 1.90
N ALA A 263 -24.74 3.25 0.70
CA ALA A 263 -24.76 1.80 0.52
C ALA A 263 -23.41 1.12 0.79
N VAL A 264 -22.28 1.85 0.80
CA VAL A 264 -20.97 1.29 1.17
C VAL A 264 -20.91 1.06 2.68
N LEU A 265 -20.70 -0.20 3.07
CA LEU A 265 -20.53 -0.60 4.46
C LEU A 265 -19.25 0.00 5.04
N VAL A 266 -19.33 0.41 6.31
CA VAL A 266 -18.15 0.78 7.08
C VAL A 266 -17.37 -0.51 7.37
N PRO A 267 -16.06 -0.59 7.03
CA PRO A 267 -15.24 -1.71 7.46
C PRO A 267 -15.41 -1.91 8.97
N PRO A 268 -15.59 -3.15 9.46
CA PRO A 268 -15.59 -3.38 10.89
C PRO A 268 -14.32 -2.76 11.48
N ALA A 269 -14.47 -2.09 12.63
CA ALA A 269 -13.34 -1.40 13.25
C ALA A 269 -12.22 -2.41 13.52
N ALA A 270 -11.21 -2.45 12.66
CA ALA A 270 -9.93 -2.99 13.04
C ALA A 270 -9.46 -2.09 14.18
N ALA A 271 -9.11 -2.68 15.32
CA ALA A 271 -8.47 -1.92 16.40
C ALA A 271 -7.40 -1.05 15.75
N ASP A 272 -7.41 0.27 16.02
CA ASP A 272 -6.28 1.09 15.62
C ASP A 272 -5.03 0.36 16.10
N PRO A 273 -4.00 0.19 15.25
CA PRO A 273 -2.77 -0.43 15.70
C PRO A 273 -2.37 0.33 16.96
N SER A 274 -2.40 -0.37 18.11
CA SER A 274 -1.94 0.23 19.36
C SER A 274 -0.58 0.84 19.07
N PRO A 275 -0.30 2.08 19.54
CA PRO A 275 1.01 2.67 19.37
C PRO A 275 2.05 1.61 19.75
N ALA A 276 2.99 1.36 18.83
CA ALA A 276 3.94 0.27 18.96
C ALA A 276 4.47 0.24 20.39
N ARG A 277 4.16 -0.85 21.13
CA ARG A 277 4.53 -0.96 22.54
C ARG A 277 6.02 -0.71 22.65
N GLY A 278 6.39 0.31 23.43
CA GLY A 278 7.79 0.64 23.72
C GLY A 278 8.45 1.69 22.82
N VAL A 279 7.76 2.32 21.85
CA VAL A 279 8.28 3.54 21.21
C VAL A 279 7.98 4.75 22.11
N PRO A 280 8.97 5.48 22.65
CA PRO A 280 8.76 6.74 23.35
C PRO A 280 7.93 7.69 22.49
N GLY A 281 6.92 8.32 23.10
CA GLY A 281 6.17 9.39 22.44
C GLY A 281 7.11 10.54 22.08
N GLY A 282 6.94 11.12 20.89
CA GLY A 282 7.77 12.21 20.40
C GLY A 282 7.93 12.18 18.88
N SER A 283 8.44 13.28 18.31
CA SER A 283 8.72 13.37 16.87
C SER A 283 10.13 12.85 16.60
N VAL A 284 10.24 11.76 15.83
CA VAL A 284 11.52 11.17 15.41
C VAL A 284 12.34 12.19 14.62
N SER A 285 11.72 12.95 13.71
CA SER A 285 12.42 13.99 12.96
C SER A 285 12.98 15.09 13.85
N SER A 286 12.28 15.45 14.93
CA SER A 286 12.74 16.47 15.87
C SER A 286 13.95 15.99 16.68
N THR A 287 13.92 14.73 17.16
CA THR A 287 15.07 14.12 17.81
C THR A 287 16.26 14.01 16.86
N LEU A 288 16.04 13.55 15.61
CA LEU A 288 17.07 13.49 14.57
C LEU A 288 17.74 14.85 14.38
N VAL A 289 16.95 15.92 14.16
CA VAL A 289 17.49 17.27 13.96
C VAL A 289 18.30 17.74 15.17
N SER A 290 17.88 17.41 16.40
CA SER A 290 18.61 17.77 17.62
C SER A 290 19.95 17.04 17.82
N LEU A 291 20.20 15.99 17.01
CA LEU A 291 21.39 15.15 17.05
C LEU A 291 22.35 15.42 15.87
N LEU A 292 21.95 16.27 14.93
CA LEU A 292 22.78 16.59 13.77
C LEU A 292 24.07 17.33 14.20
N PRO A 293 25.20 17.07 13.50
CA PRO A 293 26.44 17.80 13.74
C PRO A 293 26.28 19.29 13.38
N LYS A 294 27.10 20.14 14.03
CA LYS A 294 27.16 21.56 13.69
C LYS A 294 27.59 21.76 12.23
N GLY A 295 27.08 22.81 11.60
CA GLY A 295 27.44 23.18 10.22
C GLY A 295 26.63 22.49 9.13
N VAL A 296 25.63 21.68 9.48
CA VAL A 296 24.70 21.09 8.52
C VAL A 296 23.36 21.83 8.57
N ARG A 297 22.88 22.27 7.41
CA ARG A 297 21.58 22.94 7.28
C ARG A 297 20.49 21.91 7.00
N VAL A 298 19.37 22.01 7.71
CA VAL A 298 18.16 21.24 7.41
C VAL A 298 17.34 22.00 6.37
N VAL A 299 17.14 21.41 5.20
CA VAL A 299 16.39 22.00 4.08
C VAL A 299 14.90 21.64 4.18
N SER A 300 14.61 20.40 4.55
CA SER A 300 13.25 19.91 4.85
C SER A 300 13.32 18.78 5.87
N LYS A 301 12.19 18.46 6.49
CA LYS A 301 12.04 17.32 7.40
C LYS A 301 10.58 16.87 7.44
N SER A 302 10.33 15.63 7.85
CA SER A 302 8.97 15.16 8.10
C SER A 302 8.26 16.00 9.17
N SER A 303 6.93 16.03 9.07
CA SER A 303 6.03 16.49 10.14
C SER A 303 6.15 15.60 11.38
N ALA A 304 5.39 15.90 12.44
CA ALA A 304 5.41 15.09 13.66
C ALA A 304 5.09 13.63 13.34
N ASP A 305 5.98 12.74 13.77
CA ASP A 305 6.16 11.43 13.18
C ASP A 305 6.55 10.41 14.25
N ALA A 306 5.69 9.41 14.45
CA ALA A 306 5.90 8.34 15.40
C ALA A 306 6.62 7.18 14.71
N GLY A 307 7.77 6.76 15.25
CA GLY A 307 8.48 5.57 14.80
C GLY A 307 9.20 5.67 13.44
N PHE A 308 9.00 6.73 12.68
CA PHE A 308 9.77 7.05 11.47
C PHE A 308 10.00 8.55 11.41
N GLY A 309 11.11 8.99 10.81
CA GLY A 309 11.31 10.39 10.50
C GLY A 309 12.46 10.63 9.54
N TYR A 310 12.48 11.79 8.91
CA TYR A 310 13.55 12.14 7.99
C TYR A 310 13.91 13.62 8.05
N ALA A 311 15.11 13.94 7.56
CA ALA A 311 15.56 15.29 7.27
C ALA A 311 16.36 15.28 5.95
N VAL A 312 16.15 16.28 5.10
CA VAL A 312 17.02 16.58 3.96
C VAL A 312 18.02 17.62 4.41
N LEU A 313 19.29 17.27 4.29
CA LEU A 313 20.44 18.03 4.74
C LEU A 313 21.15 18.69 3.57
N ASP A 314 21.78 19.83 3.82
CA ASP A 314 22.69 20.48 2.88
C ASP A 314 23.85 21.12 3.64
N ASP A 315 25.07 20.68 3.34
CA ASP A 315 26.35 21.17 3.87
C ASP A 315 27.07 22.08 2.85
N GLY A 316 26.37 22.54 1.81
CA GLY A 316 26.93 23.32 0.71
C GLY A 316 27.44 22.48 -0.46
N LYS A 317 27.37 21.14 -0.37
CA LYS A 317 27.78 20.20 -1.43
C LYS A 317 26.59 19.48 -2.08
N GLY A 318 25.38 19.96 -1.84
CA GLY A 318 24.15 19.40 -2.39
C GLY A 318 23.36 18.55 -1.39
N ALA A 319 22.09 18.32 -1.74
CA ALA A 319 21.11 17.70 -0.86
C ALA A 319 21.45 16.25 -0.48
N SER A 320 21.16 15.88 0.77
CA SER A 320 21.37 14.54 1.30
C SER A 320 20.25 14.16 2.25
N LEU A 321 19.50 13.13 1.90
CA LEU A 321 18.41 12.60 2.71
C LEU A 321 18.97 11.74 3.84
N VAL A 322 18.47 11.97 5.05
CA VAL A 322 18.69 11.12 6.24
C VAL A 322 17.34 10.70 6.78
N GLN A 323 17.18 9.40 7.01
CA GLN A 323 15.95 8.77 7.50
C GLN A 323 16.25 7.97 8.77
N VAL A 324 15.29 7.90 9.69
CA VAL A 324 15.38 7.14 10.93
C VAL A 324 14.10 6.35 11.11
N ASN A 325 14.22 5.05 11.37
CA ASN A 325 13.15 4.23 11.95
C ASN A 325 13.45 3.98 13.41
N VAL A 326 12.44 4.15 14.26
CA VAL A 326 12.46 3.87 15.68
C VAL A 326 11.38 2.83 15.97
N GLN A 327 11.81 1.67 16.45
CA GLN A 327 10.95 0.53 16.66
C GLN A 327 11.05 0.10 18.13
N GLY A 328 9.92 -0.39 18.67
CA GLY A 328 9.86 -0.98 19.99
C GLY A 328 10.61 -2.31 20.05
N ASP A 329 10.08 -3.30 20.75
CA ASP A 329 10.70 -4.62 20.84
C ASP A 329 10.79 -5.31 19.46
N GLN A 330 12.02 -5.59 19.02
CA GLN A 330 12.38 -6.31 17.78
C GLN A 330 13.28 -7.53 18.08
N SER A 331 13.20 -8.07 19.30
CA SER A 331 14.04 -9.20 19.73
C SER A 331 13.74 -10.48 18.92
N ASP A 332 12.53 -10.62 18.37
CA ASP A 332 12.09 -11.76 17.57
C ASP A 332 12.80 -11.89 16.22
N VAL A 333 13.21 -10.75 15.63
CA VAL A 333 13.91 -10.67 14.34
C VAL A 333 15.40 -10.39 14.48
N GLU A 334 15.93 -10.30 15.71
CA GLU A 334 17.31 -9.92 15.99
C GLU A 334 18.33 -10.77 15.22
N ASN A 335 18.15 -12.10 15.21
CA ASN A 335 19.07 -13.01 14.53
C ASN A 335 19.05 -12.89 13.00
N GLU A 336 17.97 -12.36 12.42
CA GLU A 336 17.87 -12.10 10.98
C GLU A 336 18.58 -10.80 10.59
N LEU A 337 18.59 -9.82 11.50
CA LEU A 337 19.13 -8.48 11.28
C LEU A 337 20.60 -8.36 11.68
N PHE A 338 21.00 -9.06 12.74
CA PHE A 338 22.31 -8.94 13.37
C PHE A 338 23.07 -10.26 13.31
N GLY A 339 23.79 -10.46 12.19
CA GLY A 339 24.59 -11.64 11.92
C GLY A 339 26.08 -11.48 12.19
N ALA A 340 26.89 -12.23 11.45
CA ALA A 340 28.35 -12.11 11.47
C ALA A 340 28.78 -10.69 11.06
N GLY A 341 29.61 -10.05 11.88
CA GLY A 341 30.03 -8.65 11.71
C GLY A 341 29.33 -7.64 12.62
N THR A 342 28.41 -8.10 13.47
CA THR A 342 27.79 -7.25 14.50
C THR A 342 28.80 -6.84 15.56
N LYS A 343 28.86 -5.54 15.85
CA LYS A 343 29.60 -4.96 16.97
C LYS A 343 28.69 -4.87 18.19
N THR A 344 29.12 -5.40 19.33
CA THR A 344 28.41 -5.22 20.60
C THR A 344 29.11 -4.14 21.42
N LEU A 345 28.37 -3.10 21.79
CA LEU A 345 28.83 -2.02 22.67
C LEU A 345 28.82 -2.47 24.15
N PRO A 346 29.55 -1.78 25.05
CA PRO A 346 29.61 -2.17 26.47
C PRO A 346 28.25 -2.20 27.19
N ASN A 347 27.27 -1.44 26.71
CA ASN A 347 25.90 -1.43 27.23
C ASN A 347 25.01 -2.56 26.66
N GLY A 348 25.59 -3.51 25.92
CA GLY A 348 24.88 -4.62 25.28
C GLY A 348 24.18 -4.26 23.98
N MET A 349 24.24 -3.00 23.52
CA MET A 349 23.66 -2.59 22.24
C MET A 349 24.46 -3.21 21.09
N LYS A 350 23.76 -3.88 20.18
CA LYS A 350 24.32 -4.41 18.94
C LYS A 350 24.22 -3.37 17.84
N VAL A 351 25.25 -3.29 17.01
CA VAL A 351 25.39 -2.32 15.92
C VAL A 351 25.89 -3.04 14.68
N VAL A 352 25.24 -2.82 13.54
CA VAL A 352 25.72 -3.24 12.23
C VAL A 352 25.63 -2.08 11.24
N THR A 353 26.56 -2.02 10.30
CA THR A 353 26.61 -0.98 9.27
C THR A 353 26.58 -1.57 7.88
N HIS A 354 25.89 -0.91 6.95
CA HIS A 354 25.80 -1.33 5.56
C HIS A 354 26.04 -0.16 4.61
N GLN A 355 26.66 -0.46 3.46
CA GLN A 355 26.71 0.44 2.32
C GLN A 355 26.28 -0.35 1.08
N ARG A 356 25.33 0.19 0.32
CA ARG A 356 24.82 -0.44 -0.89
C ARG A 356 24.36 0.60 -1.92
N PRO A 357 24.17 0.22 -3.18
CA PRO A 357 23.46 1.04 -4.15
C PRO A 357 22.04 1.38 -3.69
N GLY A 358 21.52 2.52 -4.11
CA GLY A 358 20.13 2.92 -3.90
C GLY A 358 19.16 2.03 -4.68
N GLU A 359 17.97 1.79 -4.12
CA GLU A 359 17.01 0.81 -4.65
C GLU A 359 15.78 1.45 -5.33
N LYS A 360 15.67 2.80 -5.31
CA LYS A 360 14.47 3.52 -5.77
C LYS A 360 14.66 4.22 -7.13
N GLY A 361 15.65 3.80 -7.90
CA GLY A 361 15.83 4.22 -9.30
C GLY A 361 16.56 5.56 -9.50
N GLY A 362 17.05 6.21 -8.44
CA GLY A 362 17.93 7.36 -8.57
C GLY A 362 19.32 6.96 -9.09
N GLU A 363 19.76 7.57 -10.18
CA GLU A 363 21.08 7.31 -10.76
C GLU A 363 22.20 7.66 -9.78
N GLY A 364 23.16 6.75 -9.61
CA GLY A 364 24.32 6.97 -8.74
C GLY A 364 24.01 7.08 -7.24
N VAL A 365 22.77 6.79 -6.82
CA VAL A 365 22.39 6.86 -5.41
C VAL A 365 23.09 5.76 -4.62
N VAL A 366 23.65 6.12 -3.47
CA VAL A 366 24.16 5.19 -2.47
C VAL A 366 23.32 5.29 -1.21
N TRP A 367 23.24 4.18 -0.48
CA TRP A 367 22.49 4.05 0.76
C TRP A 367 23.41 3.52 1.85
N TRP A 368 23.67 4.36 2.84
CA TRP A 368 24.43 4.02 4.04
C TRP A 368 23.47 3.79 5.20
N THR A 369 23.68 2.74 5.98
CA THR A 369 22.81 2.38 7.11
C THR A 369 23.64 2.09 8.35
N VAL A 370 23.17 2.57 9.50
CA VAL A 370 23.54 2.03 10.81
C VAL A 370 22.28 1.52 11.49
N ASP A 371 22.30 0.24 11.86
CA ASP A 371 21.20 -0.45 12.50
C ASP A 371 21.64 -0.84 13.91
N THR A 372 20.82 -0.50 14.90
CA THR A 372 21.13 -0.71 16.31
C THR A 372 19.97 -1.38 17.03
N ILE A 373 20.25 -2.37 17.87
CA ILE A 373 19.26 -2.98 18.76
C ILE A 373 19.81 -3.09 20.17
N ARG A 374 19.00 -2.71 21.15
CA ARG A 374 19.31 -2.84 22.58
C ARG A 374 18.89 -4.22 23.12
N PRO A 375 19.41 -4.65 24.28
CA PRO A 375 18.98 -5.91 24.91
C PRO A 375 17.49 -5.99 25.26
N ASP A 376 16.80 -4.85 25.35
CA ASP A 376 15.35 -4.75 25.55
C ASP A 376 14.55 -4.81 24.23
N GLY A 377 15.22 -5.12 23.11
CA GLY A 377 14.64 -5.23 21.78
C GLY A 377 14.45 -3.89 21.07
N TYR A 378 14.65 -2.75 21.75
CA TYR A 378 14.43 -1.45 21.16
C TYR A 378 15.44 -1.16 20.04
N ARG A 379 14.93 -0.82 18.85
CA ARG A 379 15.73 -0.72 17.63
C ARG A 379 15.68 0.68 17.02
N VAL A 380 16.85 1.20 16.66
CA VAL A 380 17.00 2.46 15.89
C VAL A 380 17.80 2.17 14.64
N VAL A 381 17.21 2.47 13.48
CA VAL A 381 17.85 2.32 12.17
C VAL A 381 17.96 3.70 11.54
N ILE A 382 19.18 4.18 11.32
CA ILE A 382 19.42 5.42 10.58
C ILE A 382 20.00 5.09 9.20
N SER A 383 19.49 5.78 8.19
CA SER A 383 19.91 5.65 6.81
C SER A 383 20.24 7.00 6.22
N ALA A 384 21.27 7.09 5.38
CA ALA A 384 21.64 8.30 4.68
C ALA A 384 21.90 8.03 3.20
N PHE A 385 21.52 9.00 2.37
CA PHE A 385 21.61 8.96 0.92
C PHE A 385 22.37 10.17 0.40
N ASN A 386 23.09 10.01 -0.70
CA ASN A 386 23.81 11.08 -1.42
C ASN A 386 22.91 11.88 -2.39
N SER A 387 21.61 11.88 -2.14
CA SER A 387 20.61 12.66 -2.87
C SER A 387 19.54 13.15 -1.89
N GLY A 388 18.81 14.20 -2.26
CA GLY A 388 17.69 14.73 -1.46
C GLY A 388 16.45 13.84 -1.42
N ALA A 389 16.34 12.89 -2.36
CA ALA A 389 15.31 11.86 -2.42
C ALA A 389 15.91 10.55 -2.97
N GLN A 390 15.28 9.41 -2.71
CA GLN A 390 15.84 8.11 -3.16
C GLN A 390 15.62 7.83 -4.66
N ASN A 391 14.63 8.50 -5.26
CA ASN A 391 14.22 8.35 -6.67
C ASN A 391 14.82 9.43 -7.59
N THR A 392 15.64 10.34 -7.06
CA THR A 392 16.34 11.37 -7.84
C THR A 392 17.82 11.03 -7.97
N ALA A 393 18.46 11.49 -9.04
CA ALA A 393 19.90 11.30 -9.22
C ALA A 393 20.70 11.82 -8.01
N ALA A 394 21.86 11.20 -7.78
CA ALA A 394 22.79 11.64 -6.77
C ALA A 394 23.28 13.08 -7.04
N THR A 395 23.30 13.92 -6.01
CA THR A 395 23.84 15.28 -6.11
C THR A 395 25.31 15.36 -5.68
N ARG A 396 25.86 14.24 -5.18
CA ARG A 396 27.17 14.11 -4.54
C ARG A 396 27.60 12.64 -4.51
N SER A 397 28.87 12.36 -4.25
CA SER A 397 29.40 10.98 -4.25
C SER A 397 29.08 10.18 -2.99
N THR A 398 28.91 10.85 -1.85
CA THR A 398 28.58 10.22 -0.55
C THR A 398 27.57 11.05 0.23
N PRO A 399 26.82 10.44 1.17
CA PRO A 399 25.89 11.18 2.03
C PRO A 399 26.58 12.30 2.83
N ALA A 400 25.81 13.31 3.23
CA ALA A 400 26.31 14.45 4.01
C ALA A 400 26.81 14.05 5.42
N LEU A 401 26.30 12.94 5.96
CA LEU A 401 26.75 12.37 7.22
C LEU A 401 27.70 11.20 6.99
N THR A 402 28.81 11.17 7.72
CA THR A 402 29.73 10.04 7.71
C THR A 402 29.14 8.83 8.45
N MET A 403 29.64 7.62 8.17
CA MET A 403 29.19 6.42 8.90
C MET A 403 29.36 6.55 10.42
N GLN A 404 30.45 7.20 10.86
CA GLN A 404 30.69 7.48 12.28
C GLN A 404 29.67 8.46 12.87
N GLN A 405 29.25 9.48 12.13
CA GLN A 405 28.21 10.40 12.56
C GLN A 405 26.85 9.68 12.63
N LEU A 406 26.54 8.80 11.67
CA LEU A 406 25.34 7.96 11.72
C LEU A 406 25.33 7.05 12.95
N GLU A 407 26.45 6.38 13.27
CA GLU A 407 26.56 5.56 14.47
C GLU A 407 26.40 6.39 15.75
N THR A 408 27.00 7.59 15.79
CA THR A 408 26.86 8.52 16.92
C THR A 408 25.40 8.95 17.13
N ILE A 409 24.65 9.18 16.05
CA ILE A 409 23.23 9.52 16.11
C ILE A 409 22.42 8.30 16.54
N ALA A 410 22.62 7.13 15.92
CA ALA A 410 21.82 5.93 16.17
C ALA A 410 21.95 5.41 17.61
N THR A 411 23.14 5.55 18.20
CA THR A 411 23.44 5.07 19.56
C THR A 411 23.11 6.11 20.65
N ASN A 412 22.61 7.29 20.28
CA ASN A 412 22.41 8.39 21.21
C ASN A 412 21.29 8.12 22.23
N ALA A 413 21.56 8.43 23.50
CA ALA A 413 20.61 8.22 24.59
C ALA A 413 19.28 8.97 24.44
N LYS A 414 19.23 10.07 23.67
CA LYS A 414 18.00 10.85 23.41
C LYS A 414 16.89 10.01 22.74
N TRP A 415 17.23 8.93 22.02
CA TRP A 415 16.22 8.04 21.46
C TRP A 415 15.44 7.24 22.50
N TYR A 416 15.95 7.17 23.73
CA TYR A 416 15.41 6.33 24.80
C TYR A 416 15.05 7.15 26.06
N ALA A 417 15.25 8.47 26.03
CA ALA A 417 14.82 9.35 27.10
C ALA A 417 13.28 9.40 27.10
N ARG A 418 12.66 9.03 28.23
CA ARG A 418 11.21 9.20 28.39
C ARG A 418 10.92 10.69 28.50
N HIS A 419 10.14 11.23 27.57
CA HIS A 419 9.59 12.58 27.62
C HIS A 419 8.31 12.62 28.45
#